data_AF-A0A2S2Q3G4-F1
#
_entry.id   AF-A0A2S2Q3G4-F1
#
_cell.length_a   1.000
_cell.length_b   1.000
_cell.length_c   1.000
_cell.angle_alpha   90.00
_cell.angle_beta   90.00
_cell.angle_gamma   90.00
#
_symmetry.space_group_name_H-M   'P 1'
#
loop_
_entity.id
_entity.type
_entity.pdbx_description
1 polymer ?
#
loop_
_entity_poly.entity_id
_entity_poly.type
_entity_poly.pdbx_seq_one_letter_code
_entity_poly.pdbx_strand_id
1 'polypeptide(L)'
;MSLEEYDAKKIAFLKKIDLSVDEIIKIERNTVGQEENDDWKKFRKQRLTASNFGKVCKLRPTTSRANTIKYILYDIFQGSSSTRYGIENESIARNAFQKTIKEKIELAGLLFIRINPISQQVLMG
;
A
#
# COMPACT_ATOMS: atom_id res chain seq x y z
N MET A 1 14.74 -3.07 24.75
CA MET A 1 13.61 -3.95 24.42
C MET A 1 14.17 -5.36 24.40
N SER A 2 13.64 -6.25 25.23
CA SER A 2 14.05 -7.66 25.18
C SER A 2 13.56 -8.31 23.88
N LEU A 3 14.13 -9.46 23.52
CA LEU A 3 13.67 -10.22 22.35
C LEU A 3 12.20 -10.64 22.51
N GLU A 4 11.81 -11.04 23.72
CA GLU A 4 10.43 -11.41 24.07
C GLU A 4 9.46 -10.24 23.91
N GLU A 5 9.83 -9.04 24.38
CA GLU A 5 9.02 -7.84 24.19
C GLU A 5 8.85 -7.47 22.72
N TYR A 6 9.91 -7.66 21.92
CA TYR A 6 9.87 -7.43 20.48
C TYR A 6 8.92 -8.40 19.79
N ASP A 7 9.03 -9.70 20.09
CA ASP A 7 8.19 -10.73 19.48
C ASP A 7 6.71 -10.58 19.86
N ALA A 8 6.42 -10.23 21.11
CA ALA A 8 5.07 -9.91 21.55
C ALA A 8 4.48 -8.73 20.76
N LYS A 9 5.25 -7.65 20.56
CA LYS A 9 4.83 -6.49 19.77
C LYS A 9 4.64 -6.83 18.29
N LYS A 10 5.51 -7.66 17.73
CA LYS A 10 5.40 -8.16 16.35
C LYS A 10 4.12 -8.94 16.16
N ILE A 11 3.80 -9.89 17.04
CA ILE A 11 2.58 -10.71 16.96
C ILE A 11 1.34 -9.82 17.09
N ALA A 12 1.33 -8.88 18.05
CA ALA A 12 0.22 -7.95 18.22
C ALA A 12 0.00 -7.08 16.97
N PHE A 13 1.09 -6.60 16.35
CA PHE A 13 1.01 -5.84 15.11
C PHE A 13 0.48 -6.68 13.94
N LEU A 14 0.97 -7.91 13.77
CA LEU A 14 0.50 -8.81 12.71
C LEU A 14 -0.99 -9.13 12.84
N LYS A 15 -1.47 -9.40 14.06
CA LYS A 15 -2.91 -9.59 14.33
C LYS A 15 -3.74 -8.35 14.00
N LYS A 16 -3.22 -7.15 14.31
CA LYS A 16 -3.90 -5.87 14.02
C LYS A 16 -4.06 -5.62 12.52
N ILE A 17 -3.12 -6.08 11.69
CA ILE A 17 -3.17 -5.89 10.23
C ILE A 17 -3.76 -7.09 9.49
N ASP A 18 -4.13 -8.16 10.19
CA ASP A 18 -4.87 -9.28 9.62
C ASP A 18 -6.36 -8.89 9.60
N LEU A 19 -6.90 -8.76 8.39
CA LEU A 19 -8.25 -8.24 8.15
C LEU A 19 -9.08 -9.32 7.46
N SER A 20 -10.33 -9.44 7.87
CA SER A 20 -11.32 -10.24 7.15
C SER A 20 -11.63 -9.66 5.77
N VAL A 21 -12.21 -10.47 4.89
CA VAL A 21 -12.61 -10.05 3.54
C VAL A 21 -13.61 -8.88 3.60
N ASP A 22 -14.56 -8.94 4.52
CA ASP A 22 -15.56 -7.89 4.68
C ASP A 22 -14.96 -6.57 5.17
N GLU A 23 -13.98 -6.63 6.08
CA GLU A 23 -13.22 -5.45 6.51
C GLU A 23 -12.42 -4.85 5.35
N ILE A 24 -11.80 -5.69 4.51
CA ILE A 24 -11.04 -5.24 3.33
C ILE A 24 -11.97 -4.51 2.37
N ILE A 25 -13.14 -5.08 2.04
CA ILE A 25 -14.13 -4.46 1.14
C ILE A 25 -14.61 -3.13 1.72
N LYS A 26 -14.91 -3.10 3.02
CA LYS A 26 -15.35 -1.88 3.70
C LYS A 26 -14.28 -0.80 3.69
N ILE A 27 -13.03 -1.14 3.98
CA ILE A 27 -11.92 -0.17 3.96
C ILE A 27 -11.71 0.34 2.54
N GLU A 28 -11.76 -0.51 1.53
CA GLU A 28 -11.60 -0.09 0.14
C GLU A 28 -12.67 0.95 -0.24
N ARG A 29 -13.95 0.68 0.01
CA ARG A 29 -15.03 1.66 -0.25
C ARG A 29 -14.87 2.94 0.57
N ASN A 30 -14.49 2.83 1.84
CA ASN A 30 -14.31 3.98 2.72
C ASN A 30 -13.09 4.83 2.37
N THR A 31 -12.16 4.32 1.57
CA THR A 31 -10.89 4.98 1.26
C THR A 31 -10.76 5.37 -0.21
N VAL A 32 -11.88 5.42 -0.94
CA VAL A 32 -11.95 5.86 -2.34
C VAL A 32 -11.37 7.27 -2.57
N GLY A 33 -11.45 8.15 -1.57
CA GLY A 33 -10.84 9.50 -1.61
C GLY A 33 -9.32 9.54 -1.48
N GLN A 34 -8.66 8.40 -1.30
CA GLN A 34 -7.20 8.23 -1.29
C GLN A 34 -6.45 9.27 -0.43
N GLU A 35 -5.69 10.18 -1.03
CA GLU A 35 -4.86 11.16 -0.31
C GLU A 35 -5.68 12.13 0.54
N GLU A 36 -6.93 12.39 0.18
CA GLU A 36 -7.83 13.24 0.97
C GLU A 36 -8.41 12.49 2.18
N ASN A 37 -8.10 11.21 2.34
CA ASN A 37 -8.65 10.33 3.36
C ASN A 37 -7.57 9.91 4.38
N ASP A 38 -7.78 10.27 5.65
CA ASP A 38 -6.82 9.95 6.70
C ASP A 38 -6.73 8.47 7.03
N ASP A 39 -7.83 7.71 6.90
CA ASP A 39 -7.81 6.26 7.05
C ASP A 39 -6.96 5.62 5.95
N TRP A 40 -7.06 6.11 4.71
CA TRP A 40 -6.20 5.64 3.62
C TRP A 40 -4.72 5.82 3.96
N LYS A 41 -4.32 7.01 4.44
CA LYS A 41 -2.93 7.29 4.88
C LYS A 41 -2.51 6.37 6.03
N LYS A 42 -3.40 6.17 7.01
CA LYS A 42 -3.16 5.32 8.19
C LYS A 42 -2.94 3.86 7.83
N PHE A 43 -3.78 3.29 6.96
CA PHE A 43 -3.63 1.90 6.52
C PHE A 43 -2.42 1.72 5.62
N ARG A 44 -2.13 2.69 4.74
CA ARG A 44 -0.97 2.67 3.86
C ARG A 44 0.35 2.66 4.62
N LYS A 45 0.49 3.46 5.69
CA LYS A 45 1.70 3.51 6.54
C LYS A 45 2.05 2.19 7.23
N GLN A 46 1.08 1.30 7.41
CA GLN A 46 1.26 0.02 8.09
C GLN A 46 1.66 -1.11 7.13
N ARG A 47 1.70 -0.86 5.81
CA ARG A 47 1.85 -1.90 4.78
C ARG A 47 2.84 -1.49 3.70
N LEU A 48 3.43 -2.50 3.05
CA LEU A 48 4.20 -2.30 1.83
C LEU A 48 3.25 -2.11 0.65
N THR A 49 3.35 -0.97 -0.03
CA THR A 49 2.52 -0.64 -1.20
C THR A 49 3.19 -1.04 -2.50
N ALA A 50 2.41 -1.21 -3.57
CA ALA A 50 2.93 -1.50 -4.92
C ALA A 50 4.00 -0.49 -5.37
N SER A 51 3.78 0.81 -5.12
CA SER A 51 4.74 1.88 -5.46
C SER A 51 6.08 1.76 -4.73
N ASN A 52 6.11 1.12 -3.56
CA ASN A 52 7.33 0.87 -2.79
C ASN A 52 7.88 -0.56 -2.99
N PHE A 53 7.06 -1.51 -3.43
CA PHE A 53 7.43 -2.92 -3.57
C PHE A 53 8.62 -3.09 -4.52
N GLY A 54 8.57 -2.47 -5.70
CA GLY A 54 9.68 -2.52 -6.66
C GLY A 54 11.00 -1.96 -6.10
N LYS A 55 10.93 -0.93 -5.25
CA LYS A 55 12.11 -0.37 -4.56
C LYS A 55 12.70 -1.38 -3.59
N VAL A 56 11.87 -2.10 -2.83
CA VAL A 56 12.31 -3.12 -1.87
C VAL A 56 12.92 -4.33 -2.60
N CYS A 57 12.29 -4.83 -3.66
CA CYS A 57 12.80 -5.97 -4.41
C CYS A 57 14.14 -5.70 -5.10
N LYS A 58 14.39 -4.44 -5.49
CA LYS A 58 15.63 -4.02 -6.19
C LYS A 58 16.72 -3.52 -5.24
N LEU A 59 16.55 -3.68 -3.92
CA LEU A 59 17.56 -3.25 -2.96
C LEU A 59 18.88 -4.00 -3.19
N ARG A 60 19.96 -3.24 -3.36
CA ARG A 60 21.30 -3.83 -3.43
C ARG A 60 21.72 -4.24 -2.01
N PRO A 61 22.55 -5.28 -1.86
CA PRO A 61 23.13 -5.65 -0.56
C PRO A 61 23.86 -4.50 0.14
N THR A 62 24.43 -3.58 -0.67
CA THR A 62 25.15 -2.39 -0.19
C THR A 62 24.23 -1.22 0.19
N THR A 63 22.95 -1.24 -0.18
CA THR A 63 22.00 -0.19 0.17
C THR A 63 21.49 -0.38 1.60
N SER A 64 21.57 0.69 2.42
CA SER A 64 21.04 0.65 3.78
C SER A 64 19.53 0.36 3.81
N ARG A 65 19.18 -0.75 4.47
CA ARG A 65 17.79 -1.15 4.73
C ARG A 65 17.09 -0.13 5.64
N ALA A 66 17.82 0.41 6.62
CA ALA A 66 17.28 1.39 7.57
C ALA A 66 16.80 2.67 6.85
N ASN A 67 17.58 3.18 5.88
CA ASN A 67 17.18 4.36 5.11
C ASN A 67 15.96 4.09 4.22
N THR A 68 15.87 2.87 3.67
CA THR A 68 14.70 2.47 2.87
C THR A 68 13.45 2.36 3.73
N ILE A 69 13.56 1.79 4.93
CA ILE A 69 12.46 1.71 5.90
C ILE A 69 12.02 3.13 6.30
N LYS A 70 12.95 4.03 6.64
CA LYS A 70 12.63 5.44 6.95
C LYS A 70 11.86 6.11 5.81
N TYR A 71 12.32 5.93 4.57
CA TYR A 71 11.65 6.49 3.40
C TYR A 71 10.20 6.01 3.27
N ILE A 72 9.96 4.72 3.50
CA ILE A 72 8.62 4.11 3.39
C ILE A 72 7.71 4.56 4.55
N LEU A 73 8.23 4.61 5.78
CA LEU A 73 7.43 4.93 6.98
C LEU A 73 7.06 6.41 7.07
N TYR A 74 7.98 7.31 6.69
CA TYR A 74 7.78 8.76 6.82
C TYR A 74 7.27 9.42 5.55
N ASP A 75 7.05 8.65 4.49
CA ASP A 75 6.53 9.11 3.18
C ASP A 75 7.22 10.40 2.70
N ILE A 76 8.55 10.32 2.57
CA ILE A 76 9.41 11.49 2.33
C ILE A 76 9.23 12.04 0.89
N PHE A 77 8.41 11.40 0.06
CA PHE A 77 8.18 11.81 -1.31
C PHE A 77 7.27 13.04 -1.40
N GLN A 78 7.74 14.10 -2.04
CA GLN A 78 7.04 15.39 -2.16
C GLN A 78 6.44 15.64 -3.57
N GLY A 79 6.41 14.61 -4.41
CA GLY A 79 5.96 14.76 -5.81
C GLY A 79 7.03 15.29 -6.76
N SER A 80 6.86 14.98 -8.05
CA SER A 80 7.59 15.56 -9.17
C SER A 80 6.63 16.34 -10.08
N SER A 81 7.17 17.05 -11.09
CA SER A 81 6.34 17.67 -12.14
C SER A 81 5.46 16.63 -12.83
N SER A 82 6.02 15.45 -13.13
CA SER A 82 5.28 14.34 -13.76
C SER A 82 4.16 13.80 -12.87
N THR A 83 4.36 13.68 -11.55
CA THR A 83 3.28 13.20 -10.67
C THR A 83 2.17 14.23 -10.52
N ARG A 84 2.51 15.53 -10.42
CA ARG A 84 1.51 16.60 -10.39
C ARG A 84 0.67 16.64 -11.66
N TYR A 85 1.32 16.59 -12.83
CA TYR A 85 0.64 16.48 -14.11
C TYR A 85 -0.30 15.26 -14.15
N GLY A 86 0.17 14.10 -13.66
CA GLY A 86 -0.65 12.90 -13.55
C GLY A 86 -1.91 13.11 -12.71
N ILE A 87 -1.77 13.69 -11.52
CA ILE A 87 -2.89 14.00 -10.61
C ILE A 87 -3.90 14.94 -11.29
N GLU A 88 -3.43 16.03 -11.89
CA GLU A 88 -4.29 17.04 -12.53
C GLU A 88 -5.08 16.48 -13.72
N ASN A 89 -4.51 15.53 -14.46
CA ASN A 89 -5.09 15.01 -15.70
C ASN A 89 -5.79 13.65 -15.55
N GLU A 90 -5.72 13.00 -14.38
CA GLU A 90 -6.27 11.66 -14.19
C GLU A 90 -7.78 11.60 -14.48
N SER A 91 -8.53 12.61 -14.03
CA SER A 91 -9.98 12.70 -14.25
C SER A 91 -10.33 12.83 -15.74
N ILE A 92 -9.55 13.61 -16.49
CA ILE A 92 -9.71 13.81 -17.93
C ILE A 92 -9.46 12.50 -18.66
N ALA A 93 -8.35 11.82 -18.34
CA ALA A 93 -8.00 10.53 -18.94
C ALA A 93 -9.06 9.46 -18.67
N ARG A 94 -9.56 9.38 -17.43
CA ARG A 94 -10.65 8.46 -17.04
C ARG A 94 -11.93 8.72 -17.83
N ASN A 95 -12.35 9.99 -17.92
CA ASN A 95 -13.55 10.39 -18.67
C ASN A 95 -13.43 10.07 -20.16
N ALA A 96 -12.25 10.26 -20.75
CA ALA A 96 -11.99 9.87 -22.13
C ALA A 96 -12.10 8.35 -22.31
N PHE A 97 -11.47 7.58 -21.43
CA PHE A 97 -11.48 6.12 -21.49
C PHE A 97 -12.89 5.53 -21.29
N GLN A 98 -13.67 6.07 -20.35
CA GLN A 98 -15.10 5.71 -20.15
C GLN A 98 -15.92 5.86 -21.43
N LYS A 99 -15.71 6.94 -22.19
CA LYS A 99 -16.39 7.16 -23.48
C LYS A 99 -15.98 6.12 -24.52
N THR A 100 -14.71 5.72 -24.53
CA THR A 100 -14.19 4.70 -25.44
C THR A 100 -14.80 3.33 -25.18
N ILE A 101 -14.84 2.90 -23.91
CA ILE A 101 -15.36 1.57 -23.55
C ILE A 101 -16.89 1.54 -23.39
N LYS A 102 -17.55 2.71 -23.36
CA LYS A 102 -19.00 2.88 -23.15
C LYS A 102 -19.50 2.29 -21.83
N GLU A 103 -18.63 2.27 -20.82
CA GLU A 103 -18.93 1.78 -19.48
C GLU A 103 -18.48 2.79 -18.43
N LYS A 104 -19.14 2.74 -17.27
CA LYS A 104 -18.78 3.58 -16.13
C LYS A 104 -17.57 2.97 -15.42
N ILE A 105 -16.55 3.80 -15.18
CA ILE A 105 -15.40 3.41 -14.38
C ILE A 105 -15.62 3.93 -12.97
N GLU A 106 -15.53 3.03 -12.00
CA GLU A 106 -15.59 3.38 -10.60
C GLU A 106 -14.19 3.65 -10.04
N LEU A 107 -14.12 4.60 -9.13
CA LEU A 107 -12.92 4.82 -8.35
C LEU A 107 -12.71 3.67 -7.37
N ALA A 108 -11.44 3.38 -7.10
CA ALA A 108 -11.04 2.39 -6.11
C ALA A 108 -10.28 3.05 -4.98
N GLY A 109 -10.54 2.57 -3.76
CA GLY A 109 -9.75 2.92 -2.57
C GLY A 109 -8.56 1.99 -2.39
N LEU A 110 -8.19 1.76 -1.14
CA LEU A 110 -7.06 0.90 -0.80
C LEU A 110 -7.45 -0.59 -0.87
N LEU A 111 -6.78 -1.33 -1.76
CA LEU A 111 -6.92 -2.78 -1.88
C LEU A 111 -5.83 -3.50 -1.08
N PHE A 112 -6.20 -4.56 -0.37
CA PHE A 112 -5.27 -5.39 0.39
C PHE A 112 -5.14 -6.78 -0.23
N ILE A 113 -3.90 -7.21 -0.45
CA ILE A 113 -3.61 -8.58 -0.87
C ILE A 113 -3.55 -9.45 0.38
N ARG A 114 -4.47 -10.41 0.48
CA ARG A 114 -4.39 -11.46 1.49
C ARG A 114 -3.44 -12.54 0.98
N ILE A 115 -2.28 -12.65 1.60
CA ILE A 115 -1.35 -13.74 1.33
C ILE A 115 -1.92 -14.96 2.05
N ASN A 116 -2.47 -15.92 1.30
CA ASN A 116 -2.85 -17.20 1.89
C ASN A 116 -1.59 -17.92 2.40
N PRO A 117 -1.62 -18.50 3.62
CA PRO A 117 -0.44 -19.10 4.26
C PRO A 117 0.15 -20.32 3.52
N ILE A 118 -0.46 -20.79 2.43
CA ILE A 118 0.08 -21.87 1.59
C ILE A 118 1.47 -21.50 1.02
N SER A 119 1.77 -20.22 0.87
CA SER A 119 3.07 -19.75 0.33
C SER A 119 4.23 -19.74 1.35
N GLN A 120 3.99 -19.94 2.64
CA GLN A 120 5.08 -20.01 3.64
C GLN A 120 5.83 -21.37 3.64
N GLN A 121 5.26 -22.42 3.04
CA GLN A 121 5.94 -23.73 2.94
C GLN A 121 6.97 -23.80 1.80
N VAL A 122 6.91 -22.91 0.81
CA VAL A 122 7.78 -22.98 -0.39
C VAL A 122 9.07 -22.17 -0.24
N LEU A 123 9.17 -21.30 0.77
CA LEU A 123 10.36 -20.45 1.00
C LEU A 123 11.31 -20.96 2.10
N MET A 124 11.07 -22.18 2.62
CA MET A 124 11.95 -22.87 3.57
C MET A 124 12.35 -24.26 3.07
N GLY A 125 12.55 -24.40 1.75
CA GLY A 125 13.14 -25.57 1.10
C GLY A 125 14.46 -25.22 0.44
#